data_AF-A0A8J5F2B8-F1
#
_entry.id   AF-A0A8J5F2B8-F1
#
_cell.length_a   1.000
_cell.length_b   1.000
_cell.length_c   1.000
_cell.angle_alpha   90.00
_cell.angle_beta   90.00
_cell.angle_gamma   90.00
#
_symmetry.space_group_name_H-M   'P 1'
#
loop_
_entity.id
_entity.type
_entity.pdbx_description
1 polymer ?
#
loop_
_entity_poly.entity_id
_entity_poly.type
_entity_poly.pdbx_seq_one_letter_code
_entity_poly.pdbx_strand_id
1 'polypeptide(L)'
;MSWLSSIIRQSPAQHEARPNLRFAIIPVVQFHPNREYIEAVVDWWRRKATQSRPGGLIGQASPDLRMASSFLKWLTDPRRNWFAAQHYKAISNRLKRYGLRYEDLYDPMYDLDIKEALNRLPREVVDARNQRLKRAIDLSMKHEYLPEDLQALQTPFRSYLKDMLALVKKESAEREALGALPLYQRTIT
;
A
#
# COMPACT_ATOMS: atom_id res chain seq x y z
N MET A 1 -22.48 17.16 -77.02
CA MET A 1 -21.74 17.53 -75.79
C MET A 1 -22.37 18.78 -75.21
N SER A 2 -23.38 18.64 -74.36
CA SER A 2 -24.00 19.76 -73.63
C SER A 2 -24.91 19.25 -72.52
N TRP A 3 -25.16 20.18 -71.58
CA TRP A 3 -26.23 20.25 -70.58
C TRP A 3 -25.83 20.02 -69.11
N LEU A 4 -25.60 21.18 -68.48
CA LEU A 4 -26.04 21.62 -67.14
C LEU A 4 -25.49 20.92 -65.90
N SER A 5 -24.62 21.63 -65.17
CA SER A 5 -24.91 21.98 -63.77
C SER A 5 -23.96 23.05 -63.21
N SER A 6 -24.58 23.91 -62.40
CA SER A 6 -24.00 24.59 -61.25
C SER A 6 -23.03 25.75 -61.45
N ILE A 7 -23.66 26.93 -61.47
CA ILE A 7 -23.47 28.03 -60.51
C ILE A 7 -22.07 28.66 -60.47
N ILE A 8 -22.13 29.90 -60.93
CA ILE A 8 -21.10 30.88 -61.19
C ILE A 8 -20.37 31.33 -59.92
N ARG A 9 -19.05 31.30 -60.07
CA ARG A 9 -18.00 32.03 -59.37
C ARG A 9 -17.99 33.50 -59.85
N GLN A 10 -17.80 34.50 -58.97
CA GLN A 10 -16.68 35.46 -59.07
C GLN A 10 -16.66 36.55 -57.96
N SER A 11 -15.45 36.73 -57.44
CA SER A 11 -14.87 37.75 -56.54
C SER A 11 -14.74 39.13 -57.25
N PRO A 12 -14.28 40.28 -56.67
CA PRO A 12 -13.04 40.39 -55.87
C PRO A 12 -12.94 41.47 -54.74
N ALA A 13 -11.82 41.33 -54.02
CA ALA A 13 -11.02 42.24 -53.17
C ALA A 13 -11.33 43.76 -53.23
N GLN A 14 -11.20 44.53 -52.14
CA GLN A 14 -9.92 45.06 -51.63
C GLN A 14 -9.94 45.40 -50.11
N HIS A 15 -8.82 45.07 -49.43
CA HIS A 15 -8.08 45.80 -48.38
C HIS A 15 -8.78 46.45 -47.16
N GLU A 16 -8.54 45.88 -45.97
CA GLU A 16 -7.86 46.60 -44.86
C GLU A 16 -7.26 45.60 -43.83
N ALA A 17 -6.33 46.08 -43.02
CA ALA A 17 -5.16 45.36 -42.50
C ALA A 17 -5.39 44.43 -41.27
N ARG A 18 -4.49 43.44 -41.12
CA ARG A 18 -4.13 42.79 -39.83
C ARG A 18 -2.90 43.51 -39.24
N PRO A 19 -2.42 43.29 -37.98
CA PRO A 19 -2.90 42.43 -36.87
C PRO A 19 -3.02 43.25 -35.53
N ASN A 20 -3.46 42.69 -34.39
CA ASN A 20 -2.57 42.30 -33.28
C ASN A 20 -3.36 41.80 -32.06
N LEU A 21 -2.86 40.74 -31.43
CA LEU A 21 -3.37 40.10 -30.22
C LEU A 21 -3.48 41.07 -29.03
N ARG A 22 -4.64 41.08 -28.37
CA ARG A 22 -4.77 41.47 -26.95
C ARG A 22 -5.50 40.36 -26.21
N PHE A 23 -4.75 39.70 -25.33
CA PHE A 23 -5.26 38.80 -24.30
C PHE A 23 -6.29 39.56 -23.45
N ALA A 24 -7.54 39.13 -23.47
CA ALA A 24 -8.55 39.62 -22.53
C ALA A 24 -8.34 38.91 -21.18
N ILE A 25 -7.88 39.68 -20.20
CA ILE A 25 -7.82 39.32 -18.79
C ILE A 25 -9.27 39.20 -18.29
N ILE A 26 -9.64 38.02 -17.79
CA ILE A 26 -10.92 37.79 -17.11
C ILE A 26 -10.88 38.54 -15.76
N PRO A 27 -11.92 39.33 -15.40
CA PRO A 27 -11.92 40.02 -14.11
C PRO A 27 -12.10 39.01 -12.97
N VAL A 28 -11.15 39.03 -12.03
CA VAL A 28 -11.23 38.34 -10.74
C VAL A 28 -12.29 39.06 -9.91
N VAL A 29 -13.48 38.46 -9.79
CA VAL A 29 -14.48 38.85 -8.80
C VAL A 29 -13.97 38.35 -7.45
N GLN A 30 -13.63 39.28 -6.55
CA GLN A 30 -13.34 38.98 -5.15
C GLN A 30 -14.57 38.40 -4.47
N PHE A 31 -14.58 37.08 -4.31
CA PHE A 31 -15.55 36.37 -3.50
C PHE A 31 -15.16 36.55 -2.03
N HIS A 32 -15.85 37.43 -1.30
CA HIS A 32 -15.76 37.51 0.16
C HIS A 32 -16.73 36.50 0.76
N PRO A 33 -16.28 35.35 1.30
CA PRO A 33 -17.17 34.42 1.99
C PRO A 33 -17.71 35.08 3.27
N ASN A 34 -19.04 35.19 3.39
CA ASN A 34 -19.70 35.62 4.62
C ASN A 34 -19.23 34.75 5.80
N ARG A 35 -18.96 35.38 6.95
CA ARG A 35 -18.47 34.74 8.18
C ARG A 35 -19.34 33.54 8.60
N GLU A 36 -20.64 33.61 8.35
CA GLU A 36 -21.60 32.52 8.61
C GLU A 36 -21.36 31.28 7.74
N TYR A 37 -20.88 31.43 6.50
CA TYR A 37 -20.57 30.31 5.62
C TYR A 37 -19.29 29.59 6.05
N ILE A 38 -18.29 30.34 6.49
CA ILE A 38 -17.04 29.76 7.04
C ILE A 38 -17.35 29.01 8.32
N GLU A 39 -18.12 29.61 9.24
CA GLU A 39 -18.55 28.96 10.48
C GLU A 39 -19.37 27.70 10.19
N ALA A 40 -20.30 27.74 9.22
CA ALA A 40 -21.11 26.56 8.84
C ALA A 40 -20.26 25.42 8.26
N VAL A 41 -19.27 25.72 7.41
CA VAL A 41 -18.35 24.72 6.86
C VAL A 41 -17.42 24.17 7.95
N VAL A 42 -16.91 25.03 8.83
CA VAL A 42 -16.06 24.61 9.96
C VAL A 42 -16.84 23.76 10.97
N ASP A 43 -18.11 24.09 11.25
CA ASP A 43 -18.98 23.30 12.13
C ASP A 43 -19.43 22.00 11.47
N TRP A 44 -19.66 21.99 10.17
CA TRP A 44 -19.89 20.76 9.42
C TRP A 44 -18.66 19.84 9.47
N TRP A 45 -17.47 20.41 9.31
CA TRP A 45 -16.20 19.69 9.41
C TRP A 45 -15.93 19.21 10.85
N ARG A 46 -16.22 20.04 11.85
CA ARG A 46 -16.12 19.71 13.28
C ARG A 46 -17.08 18.59 13.66
N ARG A 47 -18.35 18.62 13.21
CA ARG A 47 -19.34 17.56 13.43
C ARG A 47 -18.96 16.25 12.74
N LYS A 48 -18.46 16.30 11.50
CA LYS A 48 -17.93 15.13 10.78
C LYS A 48 -16.67 14.54 11.45
N ALA A 49 -15.79 15.40 11.99
CA ALA A 49 -14.61 14.97 12.73
C ALA A 49 -14.97 14.33 14.08
N THR A 50 -16.03 14.79 14.75
CA THR A 50 -16.56 14.15 15.97
C THR A 50 -17.17 12.77 15.67
N GLN A 51 -17.78 12.59 14.50
CA GLN A 51 -18.41 11.32 14.11
C GLN A 51 -17.40 10.25 13.63
N SER A 52 -16.15 10.64 13.37
CA SER A 52 -15.10 9.75 12.83
C SER A 52 -14.01 9.41 13.86
N ARG A 53 -14.22 9.67 15.15
CA ARG A 53 -13.32 9.24 16.24
C ARG A 53 -13.79 7.87 16.77
N PRO A 54 -13.14 6.74 16.43
CA PRO A 54 -13.30 5.54 17.24
C PRO A 54 -12.55 5.77 18.56
N GLY A 55 -13.21 6.44 19.50
CA GLY A 55 -12.84 6.41 20.91
C GLY A 55 -13.00 4.99 21.42
N GLY A 56 -11.96 4.50 22.11
CA GLY A 56 -11.76 3.09 22.43
C GLY A 56 -12.97 2.35 23.02
N LEU A 57 -13.32 1.26 22.34
CA LEU A 57 -13.81 0.03 22.96
C LEU A 57 -13.12 -1.13 22.24
N ILE A 58 -12.13 -1.72 22.90
CA ILE A 58 -11.68 -3.06 22.53
C ILE A 58 -12.88 -3.98 22.79
N GLY A 59 -13.43 -4.54 21.70
CA GLY A 59 -14.06 -5.86 21.77
C GLY A 59 -15.55 -5.97 21.53
N GLN A 60 -16.13 -5.28 20.55
CA GLN A 60 -17.32 -5.81 19.85
C GLN A 60 -17.20 -5.53 18.34
N ALA A 61 -16.53 -6.43 17.61
CA ALA A 61 -16.65 -6.45 16.15
C ALA A 61 -18.14 -6.68 15.81
N SER A 62 -18.71 -5.87 14.93
CA SER A 62 -20.09 -6.00 14.48
C SER A 62 -20.38 -7.45 14.04
N PRO A 63 -21.55 -8.03 14.34
CA PRO A 63 -21.89 -9.41 13.96
C PRO A 63 -21.61 -9.72 12.48
N ASP A 64 -21.86 -8.75 11.60
CA ASP A 64 -21.60 -8.85 10.17
C ASP A 64 -20.10 -8.93 9.82
N LEU A 65 -19.24 -8.21 10.54
CA LEU A 65 -17.79 -8.29 10.38
C LEU A 65 -17.25 -9.65 10.90
N ARG A 66 -17.84 -10.20 11.96
CA ARG A 66 -17.48 -11.52 12.48
C ARG A 66 -17.89 -12.62 11.49
N MET A 67 -19.08 -12.52 10.91
CA MET A 67 -19.58 -13.42 9.86
C MET A 67 -18.74 -13.33 8.58
N ALA A 68 -18.49 -12.11 8.08
CA ALA A 68 -17.64 -11.89 6.91
C ALA A 68 -16.20 -12.40 7.14
N SER A 69 -15.64 -12.20 8.34
CA SER A 69 -14.32 -12.75 8.70
C SER A 69 -14.30 -14.28 8.72
N SER A 70 -15.41 -14.93 9.09
CA SER A 70 -15.53 -16.38 9.11
C SER A 70 -15.62 -16.97 7.70
N PHE A 71 -16.36 -16.30 6.80
CA PHE A 71 -16.39 -16.64 5.38
C PHE A 71 -15.04 -16.40 4.68
N LEU A 72 -14.38 -15.27 4.95
CA LEU A 72 -13.04 -14.97 4.43
C LEU A 72 -11.99 -15.97 4.93
N LYS A 73 -12.04 -16.36 6.20
CA LYS A 73 -11.19 -17.44 6.73
C LYS A 73 -11.45 -18.74 5.99
N TRP A 74 -12.72 -19.12 5.84
CA TRP A 74 -13.09 -20.31 5.08
C TRP A 74 -12.60 -20.30 3.63
N LEU A 75 -12.64 -19.14 2.96
CA LEU A 75 -12.14 -18.97 1.58
C LEU A 75 -10.61 -19.02 1.50
N THR A 76 -9.91 -18.50 2.51
CA THR A 76 -8.44 -18.39 2.52
C THR A 76 -7.76 -19.61 3.14
N ASP A 77 -8.50 -20.48 3.81
CA ASP A 77 -7.98 -21.71 4.41
C ASP A 77 -7.47 -22.69 3.33
N PRO A 78 -6.16 -23.02 3.29
CA PRO A 78 -5.59 -23.91 2.28
C PRO A 78 -6.05 -25.38 2.42
N ARG A 79 -6.69 -25.73 3.53
CA ARG A 79 -7.29 -27.06 3.76
C ARG A 79 -8.67 -27.21 3.11
N ARG A 80 -9.37 -26.11 2.88
CA ARG A 80 -10.76 -26.09 2.40
C ARG A 80 -10.85 -25.62 0.96
N ASN A 81 -10.02 -24.64 0.58
CA ASN A 81 -10.01 -24.10 -0.77
C ASN A 81 -8.79 -24.61 -1.57
N TRP A 82 -9.06 -25.21 -2.74
CA TRP A 82 -8.04 -25.70 -3.65
C TRP A 82 -7.13 -24.57 -4.19
N PHE A 83 -7.68 -23.39 -4.48
CA PHE A 83 -6.88 -22.26 -4.98
C PHE A 83 -5.88 -21.78 -3.92
N ALA A 84 -6.31 -21.68 -2.67
CA ALA A 84 -5.44 -21.35 -1.55
C ALA A 84 -4.36 -22.43 -1.34
N ALA A 85 -4.71 -23.71 -1.51
CA ALA A 85 -3.75 -24.82 -1.45
C ALA A 85 -2.67 -24.74 -2.54
N GLN A 86 -3.08 -24.46 -3.79
CA GLN A 86 -2.14 -24.28 -4.90
C GLN A 86 -1.23 -23.08 -4.67
N HIS A 87 -1.78 -21.96 -4.20
CA HIS A 87 -1.01 -20.78 -3.85
C HIS A 87 0.03 -21.08 -2.76
N TYR A 88 -0.39 -21.73 -1.68
CA TYR A 88 0.49 -22.13 -0.58
C TYR A 88 1.62 -23.04 -1.08
N LYS A 89 1.30 -24.04 -1.91
CA LYS A 89 2.27 -24.94 -2.52
C LYS A 89 3.26 -24.19 -3.42
N ALA A 90 2.78 -23.26 -4.24
CA ALA A 90 3.63 -22.45 -5.12
C ALA A 90 4.59 -21.56 -4.31
N ILE A 91 4.13 -20.88 -3.26
CA ILE A 91 4.99 -20.11 -2.35
C ILE A 91 6.02 -21.02 -1.68
N SER A 92 5.56 -22.14 -1.11
CA SER A 92 6.41 -23.11 -0.44
C SER A 92 7.56 -23.56 -1.35
N ASN A 93 7.25 -23.98 -2.56
CA ASN A 93 8.24 -24.45 -3.52
C ASN A 93 9.24 -23.34 -3.89
N ARG A 94 8.76 -22.11 -4.15
CA ARG A 94 9.64 -20.97 -4.47
C ARG A 94 10.59 -20.64 -3.33
N LEU A 95 10.10 -20.62 -2.10
CA LEU A 95 10.92 -20.37 -0.91
C LEU A 95 11.98 -21.46 -0.71
N LYS A 96 11.60 -22.73 -0.86
CA LYS A 96 12.52 -23.87 -0.73
C LYS A 96 13.65 -23.81 -1.75
N ARG A 97 13.36 -23.48 -3.02
CA ARG A 97 14.35 -23.36 -4.10
C ARG A 97 15.47 -22.36 -3.80
N TYR A 98 15.17 -21.27 -3.09
CA TYR A 98 16.15 -20.28 -2.66
C TYR A 98 16.64 -20.47 -1.21
N GLY A 99 16.08 -21.44 -0.48
CA GLY A 99 16.40 -21.67 0.93
C GLY A 99 16.02 -20.51 1.85
N LEU A 100 14.92 -19.83 1.55
CA LEU A 100 14.40 -18.71 2.33
C LEU A 100 13.24 -19.13 3.22
N ARG A 101 13.04 -18.42 4.33
CA ARG A 101 11.79 -18.45 5.11
C ARG A 101 10.90 -17.29 4.72
N TYR A 102 9.60 -17.44 4.94
CA TYR A 102 8.61 -16.44 4.58
C TYR A 102 8.87 -15.08 5.25
N GLU A 103 9.27 -15.09 6.53
CA GLU A 103 9.58 -13.86 7.29
C GLU A 103 10.91 -13.21 6.90
N ASP A 104 11.78 -13.91 6.15
CA ASP A 104 13.01 -13.30 5.62
C ASP A 104 12.68 -12.27 4.52
N LEU A 105 11.49 -12.33 3.92
CA LEU A 105 11.02 -11.39 2.89
C LEU A 105 10.59 -10.03 3.45
N TYR A 106 10.47 -9.90 4.77
CA TYR A 106 10.07 -8.66 5.42
C TYR A 106 11.24 -7.66 5.46
N ASP A 107 11.09 -6.56 4.73
CA ASP A 107 12.11 -5.52 4.61
C ASP A 107 12.11 -4.55 5.82
N PRO A 108 13.21 -4.46 6.58
CA PRO A 108 13.35 -3.51 7.69
C PRO A 108 13.29 -2.03 7.27
N MET A 109 13.55 -1.70 6.01
CA MET A 109 13.46 -0.33 5.52
C MET A 109 12.02 0.07 5.21
N TYR A 110 11.18 -0.89 4.80
CA TYR A 110 9.79 -0.63 4.46
C TYR A 110 8.92 -0.46 5.72
N ASP A 111 9.06 -1.35 6.70
CA ASP A 111 8.31 -1.29 7.96
C ASP A 111 9.27 -1.12 9.14
N LEU A 112 9.13 -0.03 9.88
CA LEU A 112 10.03 0.29 10.98
C LEU A 112 9.76 -0.62 12.19
N ASP A 113 8.53 -1.15 12.32
CA ASP A 113 8.17 -2.14 13.34
C ASP A 113 8.97 -3.44 13.13
N ILE A 114 9.23 -3.81 11.88
CA ILE A 114 10.07 -4.96 11.53
C ILE A 114 11.51 -4.72 11.93
N LYS A 115 12.04 -3.51 11.68
CA LYS A 115 13.40 -3.13 12.10
C LYS A 115 13.56 -3.18 13.61
N GLU A 116 12.60 -2.64 14.36
CA GLU A 116 12.63 -2.70 15.81
C GLU A 116 12.53 -4.14 16.31
N ALA A 117 11.61 -4.94 15.77
CA ALA A 117 11.48 -6.33 16.16
C ALA A 117 12.79 -7.09 15.93
N LEU A 118 13.45 -6.92 14.78
CA LEU A 118 14.75 -7.55 14.50
C LEU A 118 15.86 -7.11 15.45
N ASN A 119 15.87 -5.85 15.89
CA ASN A 119 16.84 -5.36 16.86
C ASN A 119 16.66 -5.98 18.26
N ARG A 120 15.44 -6.41 18.61
CA ARG A 120 15.12 -7.07 19.88
C ARG A 120 15.38 -8.59 19.87
N LEU A 121 15.46 -9.20 18.69
CA LEU A 121 15.69 -10.64 18.56
C LEU A 121 17.12 -11.03 18.99
N PRO A 122 17.32 -12.29 19.44
CA PRO A 122 18.65 -12.81 19.72
C PRO A 122 19.51 -12.82 18.45
N ARG A 123 20.79 -12.50 18.62
CA ARG A 123 21.72 -12.26 17.52
C ARG A 123 21.87 -13.49 16.61
N GLU A 124 21.82 -14.70 17.17
CA GLU A 124 21.95 -15.95 16.43
C GLU A 124 20.85 -16.13 15.39
N VAL A 125 19.62 -15.69 15.71
CA VAL A 125 18.48 -15.77 14.78
C VAL A 125 18.64 -14.77 13.64
N VAL A 126 19.12 -13.56 13.96
CA VAL A 126 19.39 -12.50 12.98
C VAL A 126 20.54 -12.90 12.05
N ASP A 127 21.61 -13.47 12.60
CA ASP A 127 22.75 -13.94 11.82
C ASP A 127 22.34 -15.11 10.90
N ALA A 128 21.53 -16.05 11.40
CA ALA A 128 20.97 -17.12 10.57
C ALA A 128 20.06 -16.59 9.45
N ARG A 129 19.28 -15.53 9.69
CA ARG A 129 18.51 -14.83 8.65
C ARG A 129 19.44 -14.23 7.60
N ASN A 130 20.47 -13.51 8.02
CA ASN A 130 21.41 -12.86 7.13
C ASN A 130 22.17 -13.88 6.26
N GLN A 131 22.53 -15.04 6.81
CA GLN A 131 23.12 -16.14 6.04
C GLN A 131 22.18 -16.66 4.95
N ARG A 132 20.89 -16.87 5.27
CA ARG A 132 19.88 -17.31 4.28
C ARG A 132 19.71 -16.28 3.16
N LEU A 133 19.62 -15.00 3.51
CA LEU A 133 19.49 -13.91 2.54
C LEU A 133 20.71 -13.81 1.62
N LYS A 134 21.93 -13.86 2.17
CA LYS A 134 23.17 -13.86 1.38
C LYS A 134 23.22 -15.04 0.40
N ARG A 135 22.87 -16.24 0.86
CA ARG A 135 22.80 -17.43 0.01
C ARG A 135 21.76 -17.29 -1.10
N ALA A 136 20.57 -16.78 -0.78
CA ALA A 136 19.53 -16.60 -1.77
C ALA A 136 19.90 -15.56 -2.84
N ILE A 137 20.58 -14.48 -2.43
CA ILE A 137 21.11 -13.47 -3.36
C ILE A 137 22.18 -14.10 -4.26
N ASP A 138 23.12 -14.86 -3.70
CA ASP A 138 24.15 -15.57 -4.48
C ASP A 138 23.56 -16.53 -5.51
N LEU A 139 22.59 -17.37 -5.10
CA LEU A 139 21.86 -18.27 -6.00
C LEU A 139 21.09 -17.49 -7.08
N SER A 140 20.43 -16.40 -6.71
CA SER A 140 19.71 -15.54 -7.65
C SER A 140 20.63 -14.90 -8.67
N MET A 141 21.83 -14.46 -8.26
CA MET A 141 22.83 -13.89 -9.16
C MET A 141 23.40 -14.92 -10.13
N LYS A 142 23.55 -16.18 -9.69
CA LYS A 142 24.01 -17.30 -10.53
C LYS A 142 22.91 -17.88 -11.42
N HIS A 143 21.66 -17.48 -11.22
CA HIS A 143 20.49 -18.11 -11.84
C HIS A 143 20.39 -19.62 -11.54
N GLU A 144 20.86 -20.04 -10.36
CA GLU A 144 20.85 -21.42 -9.89
C GLU A 144 19.90 -21.61 -8.70
N TYR A 145 19.56 -22.86 -8.40
CA TYR A 145 18.71 -23.21 -7.27
C TYR A 145 19.44 -24.09 -6.28
N LEU A 146 18.95 -24.12 -5.05
CA LEU A 146 19.47 -25.00 -4.01
C LEU A 146 19.30 -26.48 -4.43
N PRO A 147 20.26 -27.37 -4.17
CA PRO A 147 20.12 -28.79 -4.51
C PRO A 147 18.93 -29.43 -3.76
N GLU A 148 18.30 -30.42 -4.38
CA GLU A 148 17.01 -31.00 -3.93
C GLU A 148 17.10 -31.55 -2.49
N ASP A 149 18.22 -32.17 -2.12
CA ASP A 149 18.45 -32.69 -0.76
C ASP A 149 18.36 -31.58 0.30
N LEU A 150 18.94 -30.42 0.00
CA LEU A 150 18.88 -29.25 0.89
C LEU A 150 17.51 -28.57 0.85
N GLN A 151 16.79 -28.62 -0.27
CA GLN A 151 15.42 -28.12 -0.40
C GLN A 151 14.45 -28.93 0.48
N ALA A 152 14.62 -30.24 0.56
CA ALA A 152 13.81 -31.12 1.40
C ALA A 152 13.91 -30.77 2.89
N LEU A 153 15.11 -30.36 3.34
CA LEU A 153 15.39 -29.93 4.71
C LEU A 153 14.83 -28.53 5.06
N GLN A 154 14.40 -27.74 4.07
CA GLN A 154 13.93 -26.38 4.33
C GLN A 154 12.54 -26.34 4.98
N THR A 155 12.42 -25.48 5.99
CA THR A 155 11.16 -25.19 6.69
C THR A 155 10.69 -23.75 6.41
N PRO A 156 10.06 -23.46 5.27
CA PRO A 156 9.80 -22.09 4.82
C PRO A 156 8.84 -21.30 5.72
N PHE A 157 7.89 -21.97 6.39
CA PHE A 157 6.86 -21.34 7.23
C PHE A 157 7.14 -21.38 8.73
N ARG A 158 8.37 -21.74 9.14
CA ARG A 158 8.76 -21.67 10.56
C ARG A 158 8.98 -20.20 10.95
N SER A 159 8.06 -19.66 11.73
CA SER A 159 8.11 -18.28 12.23
C SER A 159 9.14 -18.11 13.34
N TYR A 160 9.81 -16.97 13.34
CA TYR A 160 10.73 -16.47 14.36
C TYR A 160 10.48 -14.98 14.69
N LEU A 161 9.86 -14.22 13.79
CA LEU A 161 9.63 -12.77 13.89
C LEU A 161 8.20 -12.42 14.30
N LYS A 162 7.21 -13.24 13.93
CA LYS A 162 5.77 -12.96 14.17
C LYS A 162 5.43 -12.54 15.60
N ASP A 163 5.97 -13.25 16.59
CA ASP A 163 5.64 -13.00 18.00
C ASP A 163 6.22 -11.67 18.49
N MET A 164 7.46 -11.36 18.11
CA MET A 164 8.10 -10.09 18.45
C MET A 164 7.42 -8.92 17.74
N LEU A 165 7.03 -9.11 16.48
CA LEU A 165 6.31 -8.09 15.71
C LEU A 165 4.91 -7.80 16.29
N ALA A 166 4.21 -8.83 16.77
CA ALA A 166 2.93 -8.65 17.45
C ALA A 166 3.09 -7.86 18.76
N LEU A 167 4.17 -8.08 19.50
CA LEU A 167 4.50 -7.34 20.71
C LEU A 167 4.82 -5.86 20.42
N VAL A 168 5.68 -5.59 19.44
CA VAL A 168 6.01 -4.22 19.01
C VAL A 168 4.76 -3.44 18.58
N LYS A 169 3.90 -4.07 17.77
CA LYS A 169 2.64 -3.43 17.32
C LYS A 169 1.65 -3.18 18.45
N LYS A 170 1.66 -4.03 19.47
CA LYS A 170 0.84 -3.84 20.66
C LYS A 170 1.34 -2.65 21.48
N GLU A 171 2.64 -2.55 21.71
CA GLU A 171 3.26 -1.42 22.42
C GLU A 171 3.06 -0.09 21.70
N SER A 172 3.18 -0.07 20.36
CA SER A 172 2.95 1.13 19.56
C SER A 172 1.49 1.58 19.62
N ALA A 173 0.54 0.65 19.53
CA ALA A 173 -0.89 0.95 19.65
C ALA A 173 -1.29 1.44 21.05
N GLU A 174 -0.73 0.85 22.11
CA GLU A 174 -0.94 1.31 23.49
C GLU A 174 -0.41 2.74 23.67
N ARG A 175 0.77 3.03 23.12
CA ARG A 175 1.39 4.37 23.18
C ARG A 175 0.58 5.42 22.41
N GLU A 176 0.08 5.07 21.24
CA GLU A 176 -0.79 5.94 20.43
C GLU A 176 -2.11 6.23 21.16
N ALA A 177 -2.71 5.22 21.80
CA ALA A 177 -3.91 5.39 22.61
C ALA A 177 -3.70 6.32 23.81
N LEU A 178 -2.48 6.36 24.35
CA LEU A 178 -2.08 7.30 25.41
C LEU A 178 -1.74 8.70 24.87
N GLY A 179 -1.78 8.92 23.55
CA GLY A 179 -1.50 10.21 22.91
C GLY A 179 -0.02 10.59 22.88
N ALA A 180 0.89 9.64 23.09
CA ALA A 180 2.32 9.90 23.06
C ALA A 180 2.89 9.90 21.62
N LEU A 181 4.03 10.58 21.44
CA LEU A 181 4.71 10.66 20.14
C LEU A 181 5.24 9.28 19.68
N PRO A 182 5.30 9.01 18.35
CA PRO A 182 5.84 7.76 17.82
C PRO A 182 7.33 7.59 18.15
N LEU A 183 7.77 6.36 18.40
CA LEU A 183 9.15 6.05 18.83
C LEU A 183 10.18 6.26 17.72
N TYR A 184 9.80 5.94 16.49
CA TYR A 184 10.62 6.12 15.30
C TYR A 184 9.73 6.62 14.18
N GLN A 185 10.33 7.45 13.33
CA GLN A 185 9.66 8.04 12.18
C GLN A 185 10.49 7.76 10.93
N ARG A 186 9.81 7.61 9.80
CA ARG A 186 10.47 7.58 8.49
C ARG A 186 11.06 8.96 8.22
N THR A 187 12.31 9.00 7.80
CA THR A 187 12.92 10.24 7.32
C THR A 187 12.26 10.64 6.00
N ILE A 188 11.77 11.87 5.91
CA ILE A 188 11.28 12.47 4.66
C ILE A 188 12.51 13.07 3.99
N THR A 189 13.15 12.31 3.10
CA THR A 189 14.29 12.76 2.28
C THR A 189 13.93 12.67 0.83
#